data_AF-A0A366ZMJ4-F1
#
_entry.id   AF-A0A366ZMJ4-F1
#
_cell.length_a   1.000
_cell.length_b   1.000
_cell.length_c   1.000
_cell.angle_alpha   90.00
_cell.angle_beta   90.00
_cell.angle_gamma   90.00
#
_symmetry.space_group_name_H-M   'P 1'
#
loop_
_entity.id
_entity.type
_entity.pdbx_description
1 polymer ?
#
loop_
_entity_poly.entity_id
_entity_poly.type
_entity_poly.pdbx_seq_one_letter_code
_entity_poly.pdbx_strand_id
1 'polypeptide(L)'
;MAPAVPRPPRAASRRAGRLGPAERGGETGPVTAGAQAQVAARVPGAAALGLLPPPSARLLPATVLTDPDWTAERLAGLGVRYAVDDRAVDDRAVGDRRVLATVWWYSASSVLLTPALAGLATGLPLSARLADTSLAVLAGGTPVAAVSSASGGDLAGQLRETLSTVVGAVAAAGEVRPRPLWAIAADSLANRLLAIGRALGEVPRVTALAGPLAVAVGAPLPVPRYVDVAGVRFTRRVSCCLLYRLPPEPLCTSCPRRPPAERRVLLEDTAERMR
;
A
#
# COMPACT_ATOMS: atom_id res chain seq x y z
N MET A 1 67.85 -17.34 37.05
CA MET A 1 66.87 -18.32 36.55
C MET A 1 66.08 -17.71 35.40
N ALA A 2 66.54 -17.98 34.17
CA ALA A 2 65.78 -17.91 32.91
C ALA A 2 65.00 -19.25 32.73
N PRO A 3 64.08 -19.49 31.76
CA PRO A 3 64.17 -19.24 30.30
C PRO A 3 62.92 -18.51 29.72
N ALA A 4 62.91 -17.86 28.54
CA ALA A 4 63.14 -18.25 27.14
C ALA A 4 61.94 -18.94 26.42
N VAL A 5 61.55 -18.30 25.30
CA VAL A 5 60.48 -18.52 24.29
C VAL A 5 60.53 -19.92 23.63
N PRO A 6 59.44 -20.46 23.02
CA PRO A 6 59.30 -20.36 21.55
C PRO A 6 57.86 -20.37 20.96
N ARG A 7 57.73 -19.74 19.78
CA ARG A 7 56.63 -19.88 18.80
C ARG A 7 56.58 -21.29 18.18
N PRO A 8 55.42 -21.77 17.71
CA PRO A 8 55.34 -22.83 16.71
C PRO A 8 55.05 -22.30 15.28
N PRO A 9 55.25 -23.14 14.24
CA PRO A 9 55.81 -22.74 12.94
C PRO A 9 54.80 -22.51 11.81
N ARG A 10 55.31 -21.96 10.68
CA ARG A 10 54.67 -21.96 9.36
C ARG A 10 55.13 -23.15 8.50
N ALA A 11 54.21 -23.57 7.62
CA ALA A 11 54.34 -24.27 6.34
C ALA A 11 54.42 -25.81 6.32
N ALA A 12 53.47 -26.44 5.61
CA ALA A 12 53.75 -27.18 4.38
C ALA A 12 52.47 -27.45 3.56
N SER A 13 52.61 -27.22 2.25
CA SER A 13 51.68 -27.45 1.16
C SER A 13 51.21 -28.91 1.06
N ARG A 14 49.90 -29.12 0.80
CA ARG A 14 49.40 -30.31 0.12
C ARG A 14 48.49 -29.93 -1.05
N ARG A 15 49.11 -29.99 -2.24
CA ARG A 15 48.62 -30.46 -3.54
C ARG A 15 47.26 -29.98 -4.05
N ALA A 16 47.36 -29.29 -5.19
CA ALA A 16 46.33 -29.17 -6.21
C ALA A 16 45.66 -30.52 -6.54
N GLY A 17 44.34 -30.55 -6.40
CA GLY A 17 43.44 -31.54 -6.99
C GLY A 17 42.56 -30.84 -8.01
N ARG A 18 42.88 -31.08 -9.28
CA ARG A 18 42.17 -30.79 -10.54
C ARG A 18 40.76 -30.17 -10.46
N LEU A 19 40.61 -29.05 -11.18
CA LEU A 19 39.37 -28.56 -11.77
C LEU A 19 38.72 -29.69 -12.60
N GLY A 20 37.56 -30.16 -12.15
CA GLY A 20 36.59 -30.94 -12.92
C GLY A 20 35.44 -30.02 -13.38
N PRO A 21 34.79 -30.33 -14.51
CA PRO A 21 33.96 -29.36 -15.23
C PRO A 21 32.61 -29.12 -14.56
N ALA A 22 32.21 -27.85 -14.59
CA ALA A 22 30.86 -27.30 -14.48
C ALA A 22 29.71 -28.33 -14.40
N GLU A 23 29.33 -28.70 -13.18
CA GLU A 23 27.97 -29.18 -12.95
C GLU A 23 27.05 -27.97 -12.83
N ARG A 24 26.20 -27.85 -13.85
CA ARG A 24 25.08 -26.93 -13.95
C ARG A 24 24.13 -27.17 -12.77
N GLY A 25 24.39 -26.50 -11.65
CA GLY A 25 23.41 -26.32 -10.60
C GLY A 25 22.27 -25.47 -11.16
N GLY A 26 21.11 -26.09 -11.34
CA GLY A 26 19.92 -25.42 -11.85
C GLY A 26 19.58 -24.20 -11.01
N GLU A 27 19.62 -23.04 -11.65
CA GLU A 27 19.03 -21.80 -11.16
C GLU A 27 17.52 -22.01 -11.01
N THR A 28 17.10 -22.40 -9.82
CA THR A 28 15.75 -22.07 -9.33
C THR A 28 15.84 -20.69 -8.68
N GLY A 29 15.96 -19.66 -9.52
CA GLY A 29 15.61 -18.30 -9.09
C GLY A 29 14.19 -18.33 -8.52
N PRO A 30 13.87 -17.55 -7.47
CA PRO A 30 12.60 -17.67 -6.79
C PRO A 30 11.50 -17.28 -7.76
N VAL A 31 10.72 -18.28 -8.19
CA VAL A 31 9.60 -18.17 -9.14
C VAL A 31 8.57 -17.11 -8.71
N THR A 32 8.65 -16.65 -7.46
CA THR A 32 7.71 -15.74 -6.81
C THR A 32 8.05 -14.25 -6.95
N ALA A 33 9.34 -13.86 -7.08
CA ALA A 33 9.71 -12.50 -7.50
C ALA A 33 9.29 -12.24 -8.97
N GLY A 34 9.19 -13.33 -9.76
CA GLY A 34 8.69 -13.30 -11.13
C GLY A 34 7.21 -12.89 -11.23
N ALA A 35 6.35 -13.32 -10.30
CA ALA A 35 4.92 -13.04 -10.38
C ALA A 35 4.61 -11.53 -10.30
N GLN A 36 5.25 -10.80 -9.38
CA GLN A 36 5.12 -9.34 -9.28
C GLN A 36 5.59 -8.66 -10.56
N ALA A 37 6.74 -9.07 -11.10
CA ALA A 37 7.29 -8.49 -12.33
C ALA A 37 6.37 -8.75 -13.53
N GLN A 38 5.77 -9.94 -13.62
CA GLN A 38 4.80 -10.29 -14.66
C GLN A 38 3.52 -9.45 -14.56
N VAL A 39 3.01 -9.22 -13.35
CA VAL A 39 1.86 -8.32 -13.13
C VAL A 39 2.21 -6.90 -13.55
N ALA A 40 3.35 -6.37 -13.11
CA ALA A 40 3.78 -5.03 -13.47
C ALA A 40 3.97 -4.87 -14.99
N ALA A 41 4.51 -5.88 -15.67
CA ALA A 41 4.67 -5.87 -17.13
C ALA A 41 3.34 -5.86 -17.89
N ARG A 42 2.24 -6.36 -17.29
CA ARG A 42 0.90 -6.35 -17.89
C ARG A 42 0.13 -5.04 -17.66
N VAL A 43 0.61 -4.15 -16.79
CA VAL A 43 -0.12 -2.93 -16.41
C VAL A 43 0.61 -1.71 -16.99
N PRO A 44 0.07 -1.06 -18.03
CA PRO A 44 0.61 0.21 -18.53
C PRO A 44 0.73 1.24 -17.41
N GLY A 45 1.90 1.88 -17.30
CA GLY A 45 2.14 2.84 -16.22
C GLY A 45 2.27 2.22 -14.82
N ALA A 46 2.65 0.94 -14.71
CA ALA A 46 2.82 0.23 -13.43
C ALA A 46 3.61 1.01 -12.36
N ALA A 47 4.68 1.71 -12.75
CA ALA A 47 5.44 2.57 -11.82
C ALA A 47 4.59 3.70 -11.22
N ALA A 48 3.81 4.40 -12.05
CA ALA A 48 2.91 5.47 -11.60
C ALA A 48 1.75 4.96 -10.73
N LEU A 49 1.39 3.68 -10.86
CA LEU A 49 0.41 3.04 -10.00
C LEU A 49 0.99 2.50 -8.69
N GLY A 50 2.32 2.51 -8.52
CA GLY A 50 2.98 2.01 -7.32
C GLY A 50 3.19 0.49 -7.33
N LEU A 51 3.28 -0.13 -8.51
CA LEU A 51 3.63 -1.56 -8.68
C LEU A 51 5.14 -1.80 -8.81
N LEU A 52 5.92 -0.73 -8.99
CA LEU A 52 7.38 -0.76 -9.09
C LEU A 52 7.97 0.25 -8.09
N PRO A 53 8.85 -0.19 -7.17
CA PRO A 53 9.55 0.71 -6.28
C PRO A 53 10.46 1.67 -7.06
N PRO A 54 10.42 2.98 -6.80
CA PRO A 54 11.40 3.89 -7.38
C PRO A 54 12.78 3.65 -6.75
N PRO A 55 13.90 3.89 -7.47
CA PRO A 55 15.25 3.63 -6.96
C PRO A 55 15.61 4.37 -5.67
N SER A 56 14.99 5.53 -5.42
CA SER A 56 15.21 6.35 -4.23
C SER A 56 14.41 5.91 -3.00
N ALA A 57 13.50 4.93 -3.14
CA ALA A 57 12.70 4.44 -2.04
C ALA A 57 13.41 3.36 -1.23
N ARG A 58 13.22 3.41 0.08
CA ARG A 58 13.61 2.33 0.99
C ARG A 58 12.50 1.29 1.02
N LEU A 59 12.85 0.01 0.94
CA LEU A 59 11.91 -1.09 1.16
C LEU A 59 11.81 -1.42 2.65
N LEU A 60 10.58 -1.54 3.13
CA LEU A 60 10.24 -2.00 4.48
C LEU A 60 9.31 -3.21 4.37
N PRO A 61 9.44 -4.22 5.24
CA PRO A 61 8.44 -5.28 5.30
C PRO A 61 7.09 -4.68 5.73
N ALA A 62 5.98 -5.06 5.10
CA ALA A 62 4.67 -4.49 5.41
C ALA A 62 4.19 -4.88 6.82
N THR A 63 4.82 -5.86 7.46
CA THR A 63 4.57 -6.22 8.87
C THR A 63 4.86 -5.06 9.84
N VAL A 64 5.65 -4.05 9.47
CA VAL A 64 5.78 -2.83 10.30
C VAL A 64 4.44 -2.11 10.53
N LEU A 65 3.47 -2.30 9.62
CA LEU A 65 2.13 -1.72 9.75
C LEU A 65 1.29 -2.37 10.87
N THR A 66 1.74 -3.49 11.45
CA THR A 66 1.07 -4.12 12.60
C THR A 66 1.50 -3.53 13.93
N ASP A 67 2.54 -2.70 13.92
CA ASP A 67 3.11 -2.07 15.11
C ASP A 67 2.45 -0.68 15.33
N PRO A 68 1.67 -0.50 16.40
CA PRO A 68 1.06 0.79 16.71
C PRO A 68 2.11 1.86 17.05
N ASP A 69 3.25 1.51 17.63
CA ASP A 69 4.29 2.47 18.00
C ASP A 69 5.00 2.99 16.74
N TRP A 70 5.35 2.09 15.82
CA TRP A 70 5.86 2.48 14.51
C TRP A 70 4.88 3.39 13.77
N THR A 71 3.58 3.07 13.84
CA THR A 71 2.53 3.90 13.25
C THR A 71 2.48 5.28 13.93
N ALA A 72 2.54 5.34 15.25
CA ALA A 72 2.55 6.60 16.01
C ALA A 72 3.75 7.49 15.63
N GLU A 73 4.93 6.91 15.43
CA GLU A 73 6.09 7.66 14.91
C GLU A 73 5.83 8.24 13.51
N ARG A 74 5.14 7.49 12.63
CA ARG A 74 4.75 8.02 11.31
C ARG A 74 3.79 9.19 11.45
N LEU A 75 2.82 9.12 12.38
CA LEU A 75 1.87 10.20 12.61
C LEU A 75 2.56 11.44 13.17
N ALA A 76 3.51 11.29 14.10
CA ALA A 76 4.31 12.40 14.60
C ALA A 76 5.10 13.10 13.49
N GLY A 77 5.76 12.31 12.62
CA GLY A 77 6.44 12.85 11.44
C GLY A 77 5.50 13.56 10.46
N LEU A 78 4.25 13.11 10.34
CA LEU A 78 3.22 13.77 9.54
C LEU A 78 2.75 15.09 10.18
N GLY A 79 2.60 15.13 11.50
CA GLY A 79 2.27 16.35 12.25
C GLY A 79 3.29 17.46 12.01
N VAL A 80 4.59 17.13 12.08
CA VAL A 80 5.68 18.07 11.78
C VAL A 80 5.59 18.61 10.34
N ARG A 81 5.34 17.74 9.35
CA ARG A 81 5.23 18.14 7.93
C ARG A 81 4.12 19.15 7.68
N TYR A 82 2.99 18.98 8.35
CA TYR A 82 1.82 19.82 8.19
C TYR A 82 1.79 21.00 9.18
N ALA A 83 2.87 21.19 9.96
CA ALA A 83 2.96 22.21 11.01
C ALA A 83 1.74 22.19 11.94
N VAL A 84 1.28 20.98 12.28
CA VAL A 84 0.23 20.78 13.26
C VAL A 84 0.84 21.05 14.64
N ASP A 85 0.37 22.11 15.31
CA ASP A 85 1.06 22.71 16.45
C ASP A 85 0.72 21.99 17.76
N ASP A 86 1.69 21.26 18.34
CA ASP A 86 1.54 20.50 19.60
C ASP A 86 1.21 21.39 20.82
N ARG A 87 1.32 22.73 20.69
CA ARG A 87 1.08 23.70 21.78
C ARG A 87 -0.39 24.12 21.92
N ALA A 88 -1.30 23.62 21.10
CA ALA A 88 -2.73 23.79 21.31
C ALA A 88 -3.25 22.80 22.37
N VAL A 89 -3.11 23.16 23.64
CA VAL A 89 -3.43 22.34 24.85
C VAL A 89 -4.94 22.11 25.07
N ASP A 90 -5.82 22.40 24.10
CA ASP A 90 -7.28 22.27 24.24
C ASP A 90 -7.87 21.48 23.09
N ASP A 91 -8.59 20.37 23.35
CA ASP A 91 -9.56 19.57 22.54
C ASP A 91 -9.30 19.31 21.03
N ARG A 92 -8.34 19.99 20.42
CA ARG A 92 -7.91 20.00 19.02
C ARG A 92 -6.80 18.99 18.77
N ALA A 93 -5.95 18.70 19.77
CA ALA A 93 -4.92 17.67 19.69
C ALA A 93 -5.50 16.25 19.44
N VAL A 94 -6.66 15.93 20.02
CA VAL A 94 -7.41 14.69 19.71
C VAL A 94 -7.95 14.71 18.28
N GLY A 95 -8.31 15.90 17.77
CA GLY A 95 -8.64 16.11 16.36
C GLY A 95 -7.46 15.84 15.43
N ASP A 96 -6.26 16.23 15.84
CA ASP A 96 -5.05 16.13 15.02
C ASP A 96 -4.55 14.70 14.88
N ARG A 97 -4.42 13.92 15.96
CA ARG A 97 -4.04 12.49 15.85
C ARG A 97 -5.00 11.69 15.00
N ARG A 98 -6.30 11.91 15.20
CA ARG A 98 -7.34 11.30 14.37
C ARG A 98 -7.20 11.68 12.90
N VAL A 99 -7.01 12.96 12.60
CA VAL A 99 -6.86 13.44 11.21
C VAL A 99 -5.61 12.83 10.58
N LEU A 100 -4.48 12.89 11.27
CA LEU A 100 -3.20 12.36 10.80
C LEU A 100 -3.29 10.84 10.55
N ALA A 101 -3.86 10.07 11.48
CA ALA A 101 -4.07 8.63 11.31
C ALA A 101 -4.97 8.31 10.12
N THR A 102 -6.06 9.07 9.97
CA THR A 102 -7.02 8.89 8.87
C THR A 102 -6.37 9.20 7.52
N VAL A 103 -5.62 10.30 7.41
CA VAL A 103 -4.94 10.71 6.17
C VAL A 103 -3.79 9.78 5.84
N TRP A 104 -2.98 9.41 6.83
CA TRP A 104 -1.91 8.44 6.65
C TRP A 104 -2.47 7.10 6.16
N TRP A 105 -3.54 6.60 6.78
CA TRP A 105 -4.18 5.36 6.36
C TRP A 105 -4.80 5.45 4.96
N TYR A 106 -5.38 6.60 4.60
CA TYR A 106 -5.87 6.83 3.24
C TYR A 106 -4.76 6.62 2.19
N SER A 107 -3.56 7.14 2.43
CA SER A 107 -2.41 6.95 1.55
C SER A 107 -1.84 5.53 1.61
N ALA A 108 -1.60 5.01 2.82
CA ALA A 108 -0.97 3.71 3.03
C ALA A 108 -1.85 2.55 2.51
N SER A 109 -3.15 2.57 2.75
CA SER A 109 -4.07 1.53 2.28
C SER A 109 -4.15 1.47 0.75
N SER A 110 -4.09 2.62 0.06
CA SER A 110 -4.05 2.65 -1.40
C SER A 110 -2.81 1.93 -1.93
N VAL A 111 -1.64 2.17 -1.32
CA VAL A 111 -0.38 1.53 -1.74
C VAL A 111 -0.37 0.04 -1.38
N LEU A 112 -0.70 -0.30 -0.13
CA LEU A 112 -0.70 -1.67 0.40
C LEU A 112 -1.55 -2.63 -0.44
N LEU A 113 -2.73 -2.18 -0.88
CA LEU A 113 -3.67 -3.03 -1.61
C LEU A 113 -3.33 -3.18 -3.11
N THR A 114 -2.45 -2.33 -3.66
CA THR A 114 -2.23 -2.25 -5.11
C THR A 114 -1.74 -3.57 -5.73
N PRO A 115 -0.72 -4.27 -5.18
CA PRO A 115 -0.20 -5.48 -5.80
C PRO A 115 -1.25 -6.57 -5.94
N ALA A 116 -1.94 -6.89 -4.84
CA ALA A 116 -2.95 -7.95 -4.84
C ALA A 116 -4.14 -7.64 -5.78
N LEU A 117 -4.55 -6.37 -5.86
CA LEU A 117 -5.61 -5.94 -6.79
C LEU A 117 -5.17 -5.95 -8.25
N ALA A 118 -3.91 -5.62 -8.53
CA ALA A 118 -3.35 -5.72 -9.88
C ALA A 118 -3.21 -7.19 -10.31
N GLY A 119 -2.79 -8.07 -9.39
CA GLY A 119 -2.76 -9.51 -9.62
C GLY A 119 -4.14 -10.08 -9.93
N LEU A 120 -5.15 -9.69 -9.15
CA LEU A 120 -6.55 -10.05 -9.42
C LEU A 120 -7.01 -9.55 -10.80
N ALA A 121 -6.75 -8.29 -11.13
CA ALA A 121 -7.19 -7.69 -12.38
C ALA A 121 -6.53 -8.33 -13.61
N THR A 122 -5.26 -8.74 -13.50
CA THR A 122 -4.46 -9.30 -14.61
C THR A 122 -4.52 -10.83 -14.70
N GLY A 123 -5.24 -11.49 -13.79
CA GLY A 123 -5.35 -12.95 -13.72
C GLY A 123 -4.07 -13.65 -13.25
N LEU A 124 -3.18 -12.92 -12.57
CA LEU A 124 -1.94 -13.44 -11.97
C LEU A 124 -1.99 -13.17 -10.47
N PRO A 125 -2.60 -14.07 -9.67
CA PRO A 125 -2.83 -13.82 -8.25
C PRO A 125 -1.53 -13.48 -7.51
N LEU A 126 -1.55 -12.38 -6.78
CA LEU A 126 -0.49 -11.97 -5.86
C LEU A 126 -1.00 -12.05 -4.42
N SER A 127 -0.12 -12.42 -3.50
CA SER A 127 -0.46 -12.48 -2.08
C SER A 127 -0.84 -11.10 -1.55
N ALA A 128 -1.84 -11.08 -0.66
CA ALA A 128 -2.19 -9.90 0.13
C ALA A 128 -1.69 -9.98 1.58
N ARG A 129 -0.91 -11.01 1.94
CA ARG A 129 -0.35 -11.15 3.28
C ARG A 129 0.73 -10.11 3.53
N LEU A 130 0.75 -9.53 4.73
CA LEU A 130 1.79 -8.59 5.14
C LEU A 130 3.20 -9.20 5.09
N ALA A 131 3.34 -10.48 5.44
CA ALA A 131 4.62 -11.19 5.41
C ALA A 131 5.23 -11.32 4.01
N ASP A 132 4.41 -11.28 2.96
CA ASP A 132 4.86 -11.34 1.56
C ASP A 132 4.98 -9.94 0.93
N THR A 133 4.54 -8.90 1.63
CA THR A 133 4.44 -7.56 1.05
C THR A 133 5.59 -6.68 1.54
N SER A 134 6.25 -5.98 0.62
CA SER A 134 7.19 -4.91 0.95
C SER A 134 6.62 -3.55 0.51
N LEU A 135 6.75 -2.54 1.36
CA LEU A 135 6.39 -1.16 1.08
C LEU A 135 7.63 -0.37 0.68
N ALA A 136 7.56 0.33 -0.45
CA ALA A 136 8.54 1.31 -0.85
C ALA A 136 8.15 2.67 -0.27
N VAL A 137 9.00 3.23 0.59
CA VAL A 137 8.79 4.52 1.23
C VAL A 137 9.86 5.53 0.78
N LEU A 138 9.43 6.75 0.45
CA LEU A 138 10.34 7.85 0.11
C LEU A 138 11.02 8.42 1.36
N ALA A 139 12.05 9.24 1.13
CA ALA A 139 12.62 10.11 2.15
C ALA A 139 11.49 10.93 2.80
N GLY A 140 11.21 10.63 4.07
CA GLY A 140 10.06 11.19 4.77
C GLY A 140 8.95 10.24 5.18
N GLY A 141 9.03 8.96 4.80
CA GLY A 141 8.11 7.92 5.24
C GLY A 141 6.80 7.83 4.45
N THR A 142 6.65 8.59 3.36
CA THR A 142 5.48 8.46 2.47
C THR A 142 5.58 7.15 1.68
N PRO A 143 4.61 6.22 1.81
CA PRO A 143 4.56 5.03 0.97
C PRO A 143 4.16 5.42 -0.45
N VAL A 144 4.87 4.86 -1.44
CA VAL A 144 4.66 5.18 -2.87
C VAL A 144 4.49 3.96 -3.76
N ALA A 145 4.98 2.80 -3.34
CA ALA A 145 4.77 1.55 -4.04
C ALA A 145 4.71 0.39 -3.05
N ALA A 146 4.14 -0.72 -3.48
CA ALA A 146 4.22 -1.99 -2.78
C ALA A 146 4.52 -3.10 -3.78
N VAL A 147 5.16 -4.16 -3.30
CA VAL A 147 5.45 -5.37 -4.07
C VAL A 147 5.12 -6.60 -3.25
N SER A 148 4.53 -7.61 -3.88
CA SER A 148 4.37 -8.93 -3.28
C SER A 148 5.54 -9.82 -3.71
N SER A 149 6.12 -10.55 -2.77
CA SER A 149 7.15 -11.56 -3.04
C SER A 149 6.57 -12.94 -3.30
N ALA A 150 5.24 -13.11 -3.24
CA ALA A 150 4.54 -14.38 -3.37
C ALA A 150 3.28 -14.29 -4.23
N SER A 151 2.95 -15.43 -4.88
CA SER A 151 1.66 -15.61 -5.53
C SER A 151 0.53 -15.70 -4.51
N GLY A 152 -0.68 -15.30 -4.91
CA GLY A 152 -1.87 -15.30 -4.08
C GLY A 152 -2.68 -16.58 -4.19
N GLY A 153 -3.51 -16.82 -3.17
CA GLY A 153 -4.52 -17.89 -3.15
C GLY A 153 -5.88 -17.31 -2.73
N ASP A 154 -6.27 -17.57 -1.49
CA ASP A 154 -7.45 -16.94 -0.87
C ASP A 154 -7.23 -15.44 -0.63
N LEU A 155 -7.43 -14.65 -1.67
CA LEU A 155 -7.25 -13.20 -1.62
C LEU A 155 -8.19 -12.55 -0.58
N ALA A 156 -9.43 -13.04 -0.47
CA ALA A 156 -10.41 -12.45 0.43
C ALA A 156 -10.03 -12.68 1.91
N GLY A 157 -9.64 -13.89 2.28
CA GLY A 157 -9.15 -14.19 3.63
C GLY A 157 -7.86 -13.43 3.96
N GLN A 158 -6.90 -13.39 3.05
CA GLN A 158 -5.65 -12.64 3.24
C GLN A 158 -5.90 -11.14 3.41
N LEU A 159 -6.80 -10.55 2.62
CA LEU A 159 -7.19 -9.14 2.77
C LEU A 159 -7.90 -8.90 4.10
N ARG A 160 -8.80 -9.80 4.52
CA ARG A 160 -9.47 -9.70 5.82
C ARG A 160 -8.45 -9.69 6.96
N GLU A 161 -7.51 -10.62 6.97
CA GLU A 161 -6.47 -10.71 8.00
C GLU A 161 -5.59 -9.45 7.99
N THR A 162 -5.01 -9.11 6.84
CA THR A 162 -4.16 -7.93 6.66
C THR A 162 -4.87 -6.65 7.11
N LEU A 163 -6.10 -6.41 6.63
CA LEU A 163 -6.84 -5.21 6.99
C LEU A 163 -7.22 -5.20 8.48
N SER A 164 -7.60 -6.33 9.06
CA SER A 164 -7.95 -6.38 10.49
C SER A 164 -6.78 -5.99 11.38
N THR A 165 -5.60 -6.55 11.10
CA THR A 165 -4.40 -6.30 11.89
C THR A 165 -3.93 -4.85 11.72
N VAL A 166 -3.82 -4.36 10.49
CA VAL A 166 -3.34 -2.98 10.25
C VAL A 166 -4.35 -1.96 10.76
N VAL A 167 -5.65 -2.14 10.50
CA VAL A 167 -6.67 -1.22 11.03
C VAL A 167 -6.64 -1.19 12.55
N GLY A 168 -6.37 -2.32 13.23
CA GLY A 168 -6.18 -2.36 14.68
C GLY A 168 -5.01 -1.49 15.15
N ALA A 169 -3.84 -1.63 14.53
CA ALA A 169 -2.65 -0.84 14.87
C ALA A 169 -2.87 0.66 14.63
N VAL A 170 -3.49 1.02 13.50
CA VAL A 170 -3.79 2.42 13.16
C VAL A 170 -4.85 3.02 14.08
N ALA A 171 -5.87 2.23 14.43
CA ALA A 171 -6.89 2.65 15.38
C ALA A 171 -6.28 2.96 16.75
N ALA A 172 -5.36 2.13 17.22
CA ALA A 172 -4.63 2.35 18.47
C ALA A 172 -3.75 3.60 18.39
N ALA A 173 -2.88 3.71 17.38
CA ALA A 173 -1.96 4.84 17.21
C ALA A 173 -2.67 6.19 17.02
N GLY A 174 -3.80 6.19 16.31
CA GLY A 174 -4.59 7.37 16.04
C GLY A 174 -5.66 7.68 17.07
N GLU A 175 -5.87 6.81 18.06
CA GLU A 175 -6.97 6.86 19.02
C GLU A 175 -8.36 7.00 18.33
N VAL A 176 -8.53 6.28 17.22
CA VAL A 176 -9.76 6.32 16.40
C VAL A 176 -10.51 5.01 16.45
N ARG A 177 -11.82 5.08 16.20
CA ARG A 177 -12.62 3.87 15.99
C ARG A 177 -12.16 3.15 14.72
N PRO A 178 -12.11 1.80 14.70
CA PRO A 178 -11.73 1.01 13.52
C PRO A 178 -12.65 1.21 12.30
N ARG A 179 -13.96 1.39 12.53
CA ARG A 179 -14.98 1.34 11.45
C ARG A 179 -14.77 2.39 10.35
N PRO A 180 -14.46 3.67 10.63
CA PRO A 180 -14.03 4.63 9.61
C PRO A 180 -12.82 4.18 8.76
N LEU A 181 -11.84 3.51 9.36
CA LEU A 181 -10.63 3.04 8.65
C LEU A 181 -10.97 1.91 7.67
N TRP A 182 -11.92 1.05 8.00
CA TRP A 182 -12.47 0.06 7.05
C TRP A 182 -13.19 0.70 5.87
N ALA A 183 -13.93 1.79 6.09
CA ALA A 183 -14.55 2.53 4.99
C ALA A 183 -13.50 3.14 4.05
N ILE A 184 -12.37 3.59 4.60
CA ILE A 184 -11.23 4.08 3.80
C ILE A 184 -10.60 2.95 3.00
N ALA A 185 -10.42 1.77 3.60
CA ALA A 185 -9.90 0.60 2.88
C ALA A 185 -10.80 0.21 1.69
N ALA A 186 -12.12 0.27 1.85
CA ALA A 186 -13.07 0.04 0.74
C ALA A 186 -12.94 1.08 -0.37
N ASP A 187 -12.78 2.36 -0.03
CA ASP A 187 -12.55 3.43 -1.01
C ASP A 187 -11.20 3.27 -1.72
N SER A 188 -10.15 2.87 -1.00
CA SER A 188 -8.83 2.57 -1.56
C SER A 188 -8.89 1.40 -2.54
N LEU A 189 -9.56 0.31 -2.16
CA LEU A 189 -9.81 -0.84 -3.03
C LEU A 189 -10.52 -0.42 -4.32
N ALA A 190 -11.63 0.33 -4.23
CA ALA A 190 -12.35 0.78 -5.41
C ALA A 190 -11.51 1.71 -6.29
N ASN A 191 -10.80 2.66 -5.68
CA ASN A 191 -9.93 3.60 -6.40
C ASN A 191 -8.79 2.89 -7.13
N ARG A 192 -8.18 1.86 -6.52
CA ARG A 192 -7.11 1.08 -7.15
C ARG A 192 -7.62 0.25 -8.31
N LEU A 193 -8.74 -0.47 -8.14
CA LEU A 193 -9.36 -1.20 -9.26
C LEU A 193 -9.77 -0.28 -10.41
N LEU A 194 -10.28 0.92 -10.12
CA LEU A 194 -10.58 1.91 -11.16
C LEU A 194 -9.31 2.39 -11.88
N ALA A 195 -8.24 2.69 -11.15
CA ALA A 195 -6.98 3.14 -11.74
C ALA A 195 -6.33 2.04 -12.61
N ILE A 196 -6.31 0.80 -12.12
CA ILE A 196 -5.83 -0.37 -12.87
C ILE A 196 -6.71 -0.60 -14.10
N GLY A 197 -8.04 -0.55 -13.94
CA GLY A 197 -8.97 -0.69 -15.06
C GLY A 197 -8.78 0.36 -16.14
N ARG A 198 -8.45 1.61 -15.78
CA ARG A 198 -8.09 2.67 -16.74
C ARG A 198 -6.78 2.36 -17.45
N ALA A 199 -5.75 1.96 -16.71
CA ALA A 199 -4.46 1.57 -17.29
C ALA A 199 -4.57 0.40 -18.28
N LEU A 200 -5.47 -0.55 -18.01
CA LEU A 200 -5.72 -1.70 -18.88
C LEU A 200 -6.72 -1.41 -20.01
N GLY A 201 -7.42 -0.27 -20.00
CA GLY A 201 -8.51 -0.01 -20.95
C GLY A 201 -9.79 -0.83 -20.67
N GLU A 202 -9.93 -1.40 -19.48
CA GLU A 202 -10.96 -2.39 -19.13
C GLU A 202 -11.76 -1.97 -17.88
N VAL A 203 -12.09 -0.67 -17.78
CA VAL A 203 -12.76 -0.08 -16.62
C VAL A 203 -14.01 -0.88 -16.17
N PRO A 204 -14.96 -1.27 -17.04
CA PRO A 204 -16.13 -2.03 -16.61
C PRO A 204 -15.77 -3.38 -15.99
N ARG A 205 -14.88 -4.15 -16.64
CA ARG A 205 -14.47 -5.48 -16.18
C ARG A 205 -13.76 -5.42 -14.84
N VAL A 206 -12.78 -4.53 -14.70
CA VAL A 206 -11.94 -4.46 -13.49
C VAL A 206 -12.70 -3.87 -12.30
N THR A 207 -13.54 -2.87 -12.51
CA THR A 207 -14.35 -2.30 -11.41
C THR A 207 -15.47 -3.23 -10.94
N ALA A 208 -15.96 -4.13 -11.80
CA ALA A 208 -16.93 -5.16 -11.42
C ALA A 208 -16.37 -6.15 -10.38
N LEU A 209 -15.05 -6.28 -10.25
CA LEU A 209 -14.41 -7.15 -9.25
C LEU A 209 -14.58 -6.64 -7.81
N ALA A 210 -14.82 -5.34 -7.62
CA ALA A 210 -14.82 -4.71 -6.30
C ALA A 210 -15.94 -5.23 -5.38
N GLY A 211 -17.15 -5.40 -5.92
CA GLY A 211 -18.32 -5.85 -5.16
C GLY A 211 -18.17 -7.29 -4.64
N PRO A 212 -17.95 -8.29 -5.52
CA PRO A 212 -17.73 -9.67 -5.12
C PRO A 212 -16.56 -9.83 -4.15
N LEU A 213 -15.45 -9.14 -4.40
CA LEU A 213 -14.29 -9.18 -3.50
C LEU A 213 -14.64 -8.63 -2.12
N ALA A 214 -15.32 -7.50 -2.02
CA ALA A 214 -15.69 -6.92 -0.74
C ALA A 214 -16.70 -7.78 0.04
N VAL A 215 -17.64 -8.44 -0.66
CA VAL A 215 -18.56 -9.41 -0.06
C VAL A 215 -17.80 -10.62 0.49
N ALA A 216 -16.84 -11.15 -0.27
CA ALA A 216 -16.01 -12.27 0.16
C ALA A 216 -15.09 -11.91 1.33
N VAL A 217 -14.50 -10.70 1.32
CA VAL A 217 -13.77 -10.17 2.48
C VAL A 217 -14.72 -10.05 3.67
N GLY A 218 -15.94 -9.56 3.46
CA GLY A 218 -17.02 -9.50 4.45
C GLY A 218 -16.90 -8.35 5.46
N ALA A 219 -17.81 -8.33 6.44
CA ALA A 219 -17.86 -7.27 7.44
C ALA A 219 -16.56 -7.19 8.27
N PRO A 220 -16.09 -5.99 8.65
CA PRO A 220 -16.80 -4.70 8.54
C PRO A 220 -16.49 -3.88 7.27
N LEU A 221 -15.87 -4.48 6.24
CA LEU A 221 -15.60 -3.80 4.97
C LEU A 221 -16.92 -3.48 4.25
N PRO A 222 -17.25 -2.20 3.99
CA PRO A 222 -18.44 -1.86 3.22
C PRO A 222 -18.25 -2.17 1.74
N VAL A 223 -19.36 -2.40 1.03
CA VAL A 223 -19.34 -2.61 -0.43
C VAL A 223 -18.88 -1.32 -1.14
N PRO A 224 -17.81 -1.37 -1.95
CA PRO A 224 -17.35 -0.23 -2.71
C PRO A 224 -18.36 0.20 -3.78
N ARG A 225 -18.38 1.49 -4.11
CA ARG A 225 -19.37 2.06 -5.04
C ARG A 225 -18.69 2.88 -6.12
N TYR A 226 -19.29 2.86 -7.30
CA TYR A 226 -18.92 3.70 -8.43
C TYR A 226 -20.10 4.57 -8.87
N VAL A 227 -19.80 5.63 -9.60
CA VAL A 227 -20.78 6.48 -10.27
C VAL A 227 -20.23 6.84 -11.65
N ASP A 228 -21.08 6.78 -12.66
CA ASP A 228 -20.75 7.22 -14.00
C ASP A 228 -21.29 8.64 -14.23
N VAL A 229 -20.44 9.52 -14.73
CA VAL A 229 -20.74 10.93 -15.00
C VAL A 229 -20.18 11.26 -16.37
N ALA A 230 -21.04 11.70 -17.29
CA ALA A 230 -20.67 11.97 -18.68
C ALA A 230 -19.84 10.80 -19.30
N GLY A 231 -20.28 9.55 -19.12
CA GLY A 231 -19.59 8.37 -19.65
C GLY A 231 -18.27 8.00 -18.99
N VAL A 232 -17.80 8.77 -17.98
CA VAL A 232 -16.58 8.47 -17.22
C VAL A 232 -16.94 7.92 -15.84
N ARG A 233 -16.29 6.81 -15.46
CA ARG A 233 -16.49 6.18 -14.15
C ARG A 233 -15.62 6.82 -13.08
N PHE A 234 -16.23 7.10 -11.92
CA PHE A 234 -15.58 7.60 -10.72
C PHE A 234 -15.94 6.75 -9.50
N THR A 235 -15.04 6.69 -8.52
CA THR A 235 -15.35 6.09 -7.20
C THR A 235 -16.32 6.99 -6.44
N ARG A 236 -17.39 6.40 -5.91
CA ARG A 236 -18.34 7.07 -5.02
C ARG A 236 -17.99 6.76 -3.57
N ARG A 237 -17.15 7.62 -2.99
CA ARG A 237 -16.60 7.46 -1.64
C ARG A 237 -17.67 7.14 -0.59
N VAL A 238 -17.37 6.19 0.29
CA VAL A 238 -18.14 5.86 1.51
C VAL A 238 -17.48 6.42 2.77
N SER A 239 -16.23 6.87 2.68
CA SER A 239 -15.44 7.41 3.78
C SER A 239 -15.16 8.91 3.65
N CYS A 240 -14.72 9.53 4.75
CA CYS A 240 -14.09 10.84 4.73
C CYS A 240 -12.61 10.69 5.10
N CYS A 241 -11.70 10.95 4.16
CA CYS A 241 -10.26 10.83 4.39
C CYS A 241 -9.66 11.95 5.25
N LEU A 242 -10.45 12.99 5.60
CA LEU A 242 -10.04 14.16 6.37
C LEU A 242 -8.87 14.98 5.81
N LEU A 243 -8.41 14.71 4.59
CA LEU A 243 -7.28 15.42 3.97
C LEU A 243 -7.43 16.94 4.00
N TYR A 244 -8.66 17.46 3.80
CA TYR A 244 -8.97 18.89 3.83
C TYR A 244 -8.72 19.59 5.18
N ARG A 245 -8.46 18.82 6.25
CA ARG A 245 -8.10 19.34 7.56
C ARG A 245 -6.60 19.62 7.69
N LEU A 246 -5.78 19.16 6.74
CA LEU A 246 -4.35 19.40 6.69
C LEU A 246 -4.06 20.54 5.68
N PRO A 247 -3.43 21.65 6.09
CA PRO A 247 -3.07 22.72 5.16
C PRO A 247 -2.08 22.24 4.09
N PRO A 248 -2.12 22.77 2.85
CA PRO A 248 -3.10 23.68 2.27
C PRO A 248 -4.25 22.94 1.55
N GLU A 249 -4.50 21.67 1.89
CA GLU A 249 -5.26 20.76 1.03
C GLU A 249 -6.73 21.17 0.91
N PRO A 250 -7.24 21.42 -0.32
CA PRO A 250 -8.65 21.68 -0.52
C PRO A 250 -9.47 20.38 -0.45
N LEU A 251 -10.81 20.51 -0.44
CA LEU A 251 -11.68 19.37 -0.68
C LEU A 251 -11.39 18.76 -2.07
N CYS A 252 -11.27 17.45 -2.19
CA CYS A 252 -11.10 16.82 -3.51
C CYS A 252 -12.42 16.81 -4.31
N THR A 253 -12.34 16.60 -5.63
CA THR A 253 -13.49 16.51 -6.56
C THR A 253 -14.56 15.53 -6.09
N SER A 254 -14.15 14.37 -5.57
CA SER A 254 -15.06 13.30 -5.11
C SER A 254 -15.40 13.36 -3.61
N CYS A 255 -15.06 14.45 -2.92
CA CYS A 255 -15.23 14.54 -1.47
C CYS A 255 -16.71 14.48 -1.06
N PRO A 256 -17.12 13.58 -0.13
CA PRO A 256 -18.51 13.51 0.32
C PRO A 256 -18.95 14.71 1.17
N ARG A 257 -18.01 15.57 1.59
CA ARG A 257 -18.31 16.82 2.30
C ARG A 257 -18.76 17.94 1.36
N ARG A 258 -18.56 17.81 0.04
CA ARG A 258 -19.10 18.74 -0.94
C ARG A 258 -20.60 18.52 -1.12
N PRO A 259 -21.41 19.59 -1.28
CA PRO A 259 -22.80 19.47 -1.71
C PRO A 259 -22.92 18.57 -2.94
N PRO A 260 -23.94 17.69 -3.03
CA PRO A 260 -24.08 16.76 -4.15
C PRO A 260 -24.11 17.42 -5.53
N ALA A 261 -24.74 18.60 -5.65
CA ALA A 261 -24.82 19.35 -6.90
C ALA A 261 -23.44 19.91 -7.33
N GLU A 262 -22.71 20.53 -6.41
CA GLU A 262 -21.35 21.03 -6.67
C GLU A 262 -20.40 19.88 -7.05
N ARG A 263 -20.48 18.76 -6.33
CA ARG A 263 -19.71 17.55 -6.66
C ARG A 263 -20.08 16.98 -8.04
N ARG A 264 -21.34 17.08 -8.47
CA ARG A 264 -21.76 16.67 -9.82
C ARG A 264 -21.04 17.50 -10.88
N VAL A 265 -21.09 18.83 -10.76
CA VAL A 265 -20.43 19.76 -11.71
C VAL A 265 -18.92 19.49 -11.79
N LEU A 266 -18.24 19.33 -10.65
CA LEU A 266 -16.81 19.04 -10.64
C LEU A 266 -16.45 17.69 -11.28
N LEU A 267 -17.34 16.69 -11.17
CA LEU A 267 -17.15 15.39 -11.84
C LEU A 267 -17.42 15.48 -13.34
N GLU A 268 -18.39 16.30 -13.78
CA GLU A 268 -18.67 16.58 -15.20
C GLU A 268 -17.47 17.28 -15.85
N ASP A 269 -16.99 18.35 -15.24
CA ASP A 269 -15.80 19.10 -15.66
C ASP A 269 -14.54 18.21 -15.69
N THR A 270 -14.38 17.30 -14.72
CA THR A 270 -13.30 16.31 -14.75
C THR A 270 -13.48 15.30 -15.89
N ALA A 271 -14.72 14.85 -16.14
CA ALA A 271 -15.02 13.90 -17.21
C ALA A 271 -14.76 14.50 -18.59
N GLU A 272 -15.04 15.79 -18.78
CA GLU A 272 -14.73 16.52 -20.01
C GLU A 272 -13.24 16.59 -20.28
N ARG A 273 -12.40 16.88 -19.27
CA ARG A 273 -10.93 16.89 -19.41
C ARG A 273 -10.30 15.51 -19.65
N MET A 274 -11.03 14.43 -19.38
CA MET A 274 -10.53 13.06 -19.55
C MET A 274 -10.82 12.49 -20.94
N ARG A 275 -11.65 13.16 -21.75
CA ARG A 275 -11.95 12.80 -23.13
C ARG A 275 -10.95 13.45 -24.08
#